data_AF-A0A563E8M9-F1
#
_entry.id   AF-A0A563E8M9-F1
#
_cell.length_a   1.000
_cell.length_b   1.000
_cell.length_c   1.000
_cell.angle_alpha   90.00
_cell.angle_beta   90.00
_cell.angle_gamma   90.00
#
_symmetry.space_group_name_H-M   'P 1'
#
loop_
_entity.id
_entity.type
_entity.pdbx_description
1 polymer ?
#
loop_
_entity_poly.entity_id
_entity_poly.type
_entity_poly.pdbx_seq_one_letter_code
_entity_poly.pdbx_strand_id
1 'polypeptide(L)'
;MPSWDPTQYERFAEQRHRPFRDLLARIDLEDPRLVVDLGCGNGLATLDLVKRWPQARVIGVDSSAQMLDRARAVDTEARVEWVQEDVSRWDPAGVGAPDVIVTNATLQWVPGHLDLISRWVAALAAGGVFAMQVPGNFDAPSHCIIREVAAGQPRGDELTAALRHARPVGDPLEYAEVLAAACPGLDVWETTYLQVLDPQAQQECPVLEWVKGTALRPLLDLLDGAERAAFLDQLAQRLDDAYPRQSYGTPFPFRRIFAVGRKATPGGLSRSSAKRETASKPGDGCRDRANGVQGLHHVQVACPAGSEKSLRGFYGRVLGLPEIPKPPALAVRGGCWFEVGAQQLHLGVEEGFAPAKKAHPCLLVADVDAVAAAVSAAGGAVRWDDSIEGVRRFHTDDPVGNRVELRQA
;
A
#
# COMPACT_ATOMS: atom_id res chain seq x y z
N MET A 1 7.46 19.22 -13.52
CA MET A 1 7.69 18.63 -12.19
C MET A 1 7.38 19.71 -11.15
N PRO A 2 6.60 19.43 -10.11
CA PRO A 2 6.35 20.41 -9.04
C PRO A 2 7.70 20.79 -8.40
N SER A 3 7.93 22.07 -8.16
CA SER A 3 9.12 22.51 -7.39
C SER A 3 8.96 22.01 -5.96
N TRP A 4 10.05 21.70 -5.25
CA TRP A 4 9.98 21.34 -3.83
C TRP A 4 10.31 22.59 -2.98
N ASP A 5 9.70 22.76 -1.79
CA ASP A 5 10.01 23.88 -0.88
C ASP A 5 10.74 23.35 0.37
N PRO A 6 12.03 23.66 0.53
CA PRO A 6 12.81 23.10 1.63
C PRO A 6 12.61 23.77 2.99
N THR A 7 12.10 25.02 3.02
CA THR A 7 11.86 25.75 4.28
C THR A 7 10.75 25.11 5.12
N GLN A 8 9.72 24.56 4.46
CA GLN A 8 8.70 23.74 5.12
C GLN A 8 9.23 22.38 5.63
N TYR A 9 10.34 21.88 5.07
CA TYR A 9 10.91 20.58 5.42
C TYR A 9 11.71 20.62 6.73
N GLU A 10 12.47 21.70 6.94
CA GLU A 10 13.32 21.91 8.13
C GLU A 10 12.51 22.11 9.42
N ARG A 11 11.31 22.71 9.33
CA ARG A 11 10.44 23.02 10.49
C ARG A 11 9.95 21.78 11.27
N PHE A 12 10.01 20.59 10.66
CA PHE A 12 9.57 19.32 11.26
C PHE A 12 10.64 18.23 11.21
N ALA A 13 11.92 18.62 11.20
CA ALA A 13 13.04 17.71 10.95
C ALA A 13 13.10 16.52 11.92
N GLU A 14 12.91 16.71 13.23
CA GLU A 14 12.94 15.61 14.21
C GLU A 14 11.76 14.63 14.04
N GLN A 15 10.54 15.14 13.80
CA GLN A 15 9.37 14.28 13.54
C GLN A 15 9.50 13.53 12.20
N ARG A 16 10.23 14.09 11.23
CA ARG A 16 10.52 13.46 9.92
C ARG A 16 11.71 12.51 9.96
N HIS A 17 12.67 12.71 10.86
CA HIS A 17 13.86 11.86 11.02
C HIS A 17 13.61 10.60 11.84
N ARG A 18 12.72 10.62 12.85
CA ARG A 18 12.46 9.42 13.68
C ARG A 18 12.13 8.16 12.86
N PRO A 19 11.22 8.20 11.86
CA PRO A 19 10.96 7.04 11.01
C PRO A 19 12.23 6.49 10.33
N PHE A 20 13.09 7.36 9.83
CA PHE A 20 14.33 6.94 9.21
C PHE A 20 15.27 6.24 10.20
N ARG A 21 15.39 6.76 11.43
CA ARG A 21 16.17 6.11 12.51
C ARG A 21 15.58 4.74 12.88
N ASP A 22 14.26 4.63 12.97
CA ASP A 22 13.57 3.37 13.26
C ASP A 22 13.77 2.34 12.13
N LEU A 23 13.72 2.77 10.86
CA LEU A 23 14.05 1.93 9.69
C LEU A 23 15.50 1.48 9.75
N LEU A 24 16.42 2.42 9.97
CA LEU A 24 17.85 2.17 10.03
C LEU A 24 18.16 1.13 11.12
N ALA A 25 17.55 1.24 12.30
CA ALA A 25 17.72 0.28 13.40
C ALA A 25 17.36 -1.17 13.05
N ARG A 26 16.62 -1.43 11.97
CA ARG A 26 16.28 -2.78 11.47
C ARG A 26 17.25 -3.33 10.43
N ILE A 27 18.21 -2.54 9.98
CA ILE A 27 19.27 -3.01 9.06
C ILE A 27 20.38 -3.67 9.89
N ASP A 28 20.43 -5.00 9.87
CA ASP A 28 21.43 -5.81 10.59
C ASP A 28 22.66 -6.10 9.71
N LEU A 29 23.46 -5.05 9.46
CA LEU A 29 24.76 -5.12 8.79
C LEU A 29 25.76 -4.24 9.53
N GLU A 30 26.90 -4.83 9.92
CA GLU A 30 27.95 -4.14 10.68
C GLU A 30 28.84 -3.27 9.80
N ASP A 31 29.34 -3.81 8.69
CA ASP A 31 30.35 -3.16 7.84
C ASP A 31 30.02 -3.25 6.33
N PRO A 32 28.93 -2.61 5.86
CA PRO A 32 28.64 -2.51 4.44
C PRO A 32 29.68 -1.63 3.74
N ARG A 33 30.11 -2.03 2.54
CA ARG A 33 31.10 -1.28 1.75
C ARG A 33 30.45 -0.27 0.82
N LEU A 34 29.26 -0.58 0.29
CA LEU A 34 28.51 0.29 -0.60
C LEU A 34 27.07 0.45 -0.11
N VAL A 35 26.68 1.70 0.16
CA VAL A 35 25.37 2.10 0.67
C VAL A 35 24.77 3.11 -0.30
N VAL A 36 23.52 2.88 -0.70
CA VAL A 36 22.78 3.76 -1.61
C VAL A 36 21.52 4.27 -0.93
N ASP A 37 21.30 5.58 -0.94
CA ASP A 37 20.10 6.27 -0.48
C ASP A 37 19.30 6.82 -1.67
N LEU A 38 18.14 6.23 -1.93
CA LEU A 38 17.27 6.54 -3.06
C LEU A 38 16.17 7.54 -2.66
N GLY A 39 16.26 8.74 -3.23
CA GLY A 39 15.49 9.92 -2.84
C GLY A 39 16.05 10.56 -1.58
N CYS A 40 17.34 10.91 -1.62
CA CYS A 40 18.09 11.38 -0.46
C CYS A 40 17.66 12.77 0.04
N GLY A 41 16.90 13.53 -0.76
CA GLY A 41 16.40 14.85 -0.39
C GLY A 41 17.53 15.81 -0.02
N ASN A 42 17.37 16.51 1.10
CA ASN A 42 18.34 17.50 1.60
C ASN A 42 19.58 16.86 2.27
N GLY A 43 19.74 15.54 2.21
CA GLY A 43 20.95 14.83 2.63
C GLY A 43 21.10 14.56 4.12
N LEU A 44 20.23 15.10 4.99
CA LEU A 44 20.36 14.93 6.44
C LEU A 44 20.26 13.45 6.87
N ALA A 45 19.35 12.68 6.26
CA ALA A 45 19.21 11.25 6.50
C ALA A 45 20.41 10.46 5.95
N THR A 46 20.91 10.83 4.77
CA THR A 46 22.08 10.22 4.15
C THR A 46 23.34 10.41 5.01
N LEU A 47 23.50 11.57 5.66
CA LEU A 47 24.60 11.81 6.60
C LEU A 47 24.51 10.94 7.86
N ASP A 48 23.30 10.52 8.29
CA ASP A 48 23.17 9.53 9.37
C ASP A 48 23.67 8.13 8.92
N LEU A 49 23.61 7.80 7.62
CA LEU A 49 24.25 6.60 7.07
C LEU A 49 25.77 6.68 7.13
N VAL A 50 26.35 7.83 6.79
CA VAL A 50 27.81 8.09 6.90
C VAL A 50 28.26 7.94 8.36
N LYS A 51 27.51 8.49 9.31
CA LYS A 51 27.82 8.35 10.74
C LYS A 51 27.76 6.89 11.19
N ARG A 52 26.78 6.13 10.70
CA ARG A 52 26.62 4.72 11.06
C ARG A 52 27.73 3.84 10.46
N TRP A 53 28.07 4.08 9.20
CA TRP A 53 29.03 3.28 8.45
C TRP A 53 30.14 4.18 7.88
N PRO A 54 31.09 4.62 8.73
CA PRO A 54 32.09 5.60 8.35
C PRO A 54 33.13 5.09 7.36
N GLN A 55 33.15 3.79 7.02
CA GLN A 55 34.02 3.21 6.01
C GLN A 55 33.29 2.90 4.69
N ALA A 56 31.96 3.03 4.68
CA ALA A 56 31.17 2.78 3.48
C ALA A 56 31.37 3.90 2.44
N ARG A 57 31.40 3.53 1.16
CA ARG A 57 31.07 4.45 0.08
C ARG A 57 29.55 4.68 0.11
N VAL A 58 29.14 5.93 0.32
CA VAL A 58 27.73 6.31 0.39
C VAL A 58 27.35 7.13 -0.84
N ILE A 59 26.26 6.75 -1.50
CA ILE A 59 25.72 7.43 -2.68
C ILE A 59 24.31 7.91 -2.37
N GLY A 60 24.04 9.20 -2.52
CA GLY A 60 22.71 9.80 -2.41
C GLY A 60 22.17 10.17 -3.79
N VAL A 61 20.99 9.67 -4.15
CA VAL A 61 20.35 9.93 -5.44
C VAL A 61 19.08 10.74 -5.24
N ASP A 62 18.94 11.87 -5.94
CA ASP A 62 17.69 12.65 -5.94
C ASP A 62 17.48 13.36 -7.29
N SER A 63 16.22 13.54 -7.69
CA SER A 63 15.89 14.23 -8.94
C SER A 63 15.98 15.76 -8.84
N SER A 64 15.92 16.31 -7.63
CA SER A 64 15.87 17.74 -7.36
C SER A 64 17.26 18.34 -7.16
N ALA A 65 17.73 19.12 -8.14
CA ALA A 65 18.97 19.88 -8.03
C ALA A 65 19.01 20.76 -6.76
N GLN A 66 17.89 21.40 -6.42
CA GLN A 66 17.80 22.26 -5.24
C GLN A 66 17.97 21.50 -3.92
N MET A 67 17.49 20.26 -3.85
CA MET A 67 17.69 19.40 -2.67
C MET A 67 19.15 18.95 -2.58
N LEU A 68 19.76 18.57 -3.72
CA LEU A 68 21.16 18.18 -3.77
C LEU A 68 22.13 19.34 -3.47
N ASP A 69 21.80 20.57 -3.85
CA ASP A 69 22.58 21.75 -3.47
C ASP A 69 22.61 21.94 -1.96
N ARG A 70 21.47 21.70 -1.28
CA ARG A 70 21.42 21.68 0.19
C ARG A 70 22.19 20.50 0.78
N ALA A 71 22.04 19.31 0.20
CA ALA A 71 22.74 18.11 0.63
C ALA A 71 24.27 18.31 0.61
N ARG A 72 24.80 18.89 -0.48
CA ARG A 72 26.21 19.27 -0.61
C ARG A 72 26.62 20.35 0.39
N ALA A 73 25.74 21.30 0.71
CA ALA A 73 26.04 22.36 1.66
C ALA A 73 26.16 21.84 3.11
N VAL A 74 25.40 20.80 3.47
CA VAL A 74 25.47 20.19 4.82
C VAL A 74 26.53 19.08 4.93
N ASP A 75 26.94 18.47 3.82
CA ASP A 75 28.03 17.49 3.75
C ASP A 75 29.41 18.17 3.73
N THR A 76 29.79 18.79 4.85
CA THR A 76 31.03 19.58 4.96
C THR A 76 32.31 18.78 4.81
N GLU A 77 32.24 17.45 4.97
CA GLU A 77 33.36 16.53 4.82
C GLU A 77 33.41 15.85 3.44
N ALA A 78 32.48 16.18 2.53
CA ALA A 78 32.35 15.58 1.20
C ALA A 78 32.35 14.04 1.23
N ARG A 79 31.59 13.47 2.18
CA ARG A 79 31.55 12.02 2.45
C ARG A 79 30.58 11.27 1.57
N VAL A 80 29.70 11.97 0.86
CA VAL A 80 28.65 11.38 0.04
C VAL A 80 28.84 11.73 -1.43
N GLU A 81 28.66 10.73 -2.29
CA GLU A 81 28.54 10.92 -3.73
C GLU A 81 27.10 11.31 -4.08
N TRP A 82 26.90 12.58 -4.44
CA TRP A 82 25.57 13.14 -4.73
C TRP A 82 25.23 13.08 -6.22
N VAL A 83 24.25 12.25 -6.59
CA VAL A 83 23.83 11.99 -7.96
C VAL A 83 22.47 12.62 -8.25
N GLN A 84 22.40 13.45 -9.29
CA GLN A 84 21.14 14.04 -9.75
C GLN A 84 20.48 13.15 -10.80
N GLU A 85 19.55 12.29 -10.39
CA GLU A 85 18.80 11.42 -11.30
C GLU A 85 17.39 11.08 -10.78
N ASP A 86 16.53 10.66 -11.70
CA ASP A 86 15.23 10.10 -11.35
C ASP A 86 15.40 8.64 -10.91
N VAL A 87 15.03 8.34 -9.66
CA VAL A 87 15.14 6.99 -9.09
C VAL A 87 14.37 5.92 -9.86
N SER A 88 13.33 6.28 -10.62
CA SER A 88 12.60 5.34 -11.48
C SER A 88 13.43 4.84 -12.68
N ARG A 89 14.45 5.62 -13.06
CA ARG A 89 15.34 5.39 -14.21
C ARG A 89 16.76 5.01 -13.80
N TRP A 90 17.18 5.38 -12.61
CA TRP A 90 18.51 5.09 -12.10
C TRP A 90 18.69 3.62 -11.73
N ASP A 91 19.76 3.00 -12.22
CA ASP A 91 20.07 1.58 -11.98
C ASP A 91 21.21 1.45 -10.94
N PRO A 92 20.92 0.93 -9.73
CA PRO A 92 21.95 0.70 -8.71
C PRO A 92 23.04 -0.28 -9.15
N ALA A 93 22.79 -1.15 -10.15
CA ALA A 93 23.83 -2.06 -10.65
C ALA A 93 24.98 -1.31 -11.34
N GLY A 94 24.76 -0.08 -11.80
CA GLY A 94 25.77 0.75 -12.46
C GLY A 94 26.91 1.20 -11.54
N VAL A 95 26.71 1.17 -10.22
CA VAL A 95 27.71 1.60 -9.22
C VAL A 95 28.40 0.42 -8.50
N GLY A 96 28.10 -0.81 -8.92
CA GLY A 96 28.52 -2.05 -8.28
C GLY A 96 27.31 -2.82 -7.72
N ALA A 97 27.56 -3.78 -6.83
CA ALA A 97 26.50 -4.47 -6.09
C ALA A 97 26.40 -3.87 -4.68
N PRO A 98 25.40 -3.04 -4.38
CA PRO A 98 25.29 -2.39 -3.07
C PRO A 98 25.04 -3.40 -1.95
N ASP A 99 25.65 -3.17 -0.80
CA ASP A 99 25.38 -3.95 0.42
C ASP A 99 24.09 -3.45 1.10
N VAL A 100 23.77 -2.16 0.96
CA VAL A 100 22.53 -1.56 1.45
C VAL A 100 21.92 -0.66 0.38
N ILE A 101 20.63 -0.82 0.15
CA ILE A 101 19.78 0.16 -0.55
C ILE A 101 18.71 0.60 0.45
N VAL A 102 18.66 1.90 0.74
CA VAL A 102 17.64 2.51 1.59
C VAL A 102 16.80 3.51 0.78
N THR A 103 15.52 3.59 1.07
CA THR A 103 14.63 4.63 0.52
C THR A 103 13.58 5.04 1.53
N ASN A 104 13.58 6.31 1.94
CA ASN A 104 12.74 6.80 3.03
C ASN A 104 11.89 7.97 2.58
N ALA A 105 10.56 7.76 2.60
CA ALA A 105 9.56 8.74 2.19
C ALA A 105 9.76 9.25 0.75
N THR A 106 10.15 8.36 -0.17
CA THR A 106 10.33 8.64 -1.60
C THR A 106 9.28 7.95 -2.47
N LEU A 107 9.03 6.65 -2.24
CA LEU A 107 8.30 5.81 -3.19
C LEU A 107 6.84 6.20 -3.41
N GLN A 108 6.23 6.93 -2.47
CA GLN A 108 4.88 7.49 -2.68
C GLN A 108 4.79 8.50 -3.84
N TRP A 109 5.93 8.99 -4.33
CA TRP A 109 6.03 9.88 -5.47
C TRP A 109 6.39 9.15 -6.77
N VAL A 110 6.60 7.83 -6.72
CA VAL A 110 7.11 7.03 -7.83
C VAL A 110 6.01 6.05 -8.28
N PRO A 111 5.33 6.34 -9.40
CA PRO A 111 4.36 5.42 -9.98
C PRO A 111 5.01 4.08 -10.33
N GLY A 112 4.34 2.97 -10.04
CA GLY A 112 4.86 1.62 -10.34
C GLY A 112 6.06 1.20 -9.48
N HIS A 113 6.26 1.78 -8.29
CA HIS A 113 7.43 1.49 -7.45
C HIS A 113 7.53 0.02 -7.01
N LEU A 114 6.44 -0.75 -6.96
CA LEU A 114 6.50 -2.18 -6.61
C LEU A 114 7.39 -2.98 -7.58
N ASP A 115 7.30 -2.69 -8.89
CA ASP A 115 8.16 -3.31 -9.90
C ASP A 115 9.62 -2.83 -9.79
N LEU A 116 9.79 -1.56 -9.41
CA LEU A 116 11.10 -0.93 -9.22
C LEU A 116 11.87 -1.55 -8.03
N ILE A 117 11.18 -1.85 -6.93
CA ILE A 117 11.76 -2.54 -5.76
C ILE A 117 12.39 -3.87 -6.18
N SER A 118 11.69 -4.68 -6.99
CA SER A 118 12.19 -5.96 -7.47
C SER A 118 13.54 -5.81 -8.21
N ARG A 119 13.67 -4.77 -9.04
CA ARG A 119 14.92 -4.46 -9.77
C ARG A 119 16.05 -4.05 -8.82
N TRP A 120 15.77 -3.21 -7.83
CA TRP A 120 16.77 -2.79 -6.85
C TRP A 120 17.24 -3.94 -5.96
N VAL A 121 16.32 -4.79 -5.51
CA VAL A 121 16.68 -6.01 -4.77
C VAL A 121 17.55 -6.94 -5.62
N ALA A 122 17.27 -7.05 -6.92
CA ALA A 122 18.11 -7.82 -7.84
C ALA A 122 19.54 -7.25 -7.99
N ALA A 123 19.74 -5.94 -7.84
CA ALA A 123 21.05 -5.28 -7.91
C ALA A 123 21.90 -5.43 -6.63
N LEU A 124 21.29 -5.72 -5.48
CA LEU A 124 22.02 -5.90 -4.21
C LEU A 124 23.10 -6.98 -4.28
N ALA A 125 24.16 -6.80 -3.50
CA ALA A 125 25.12 -7.85 -3.19
C ALA A 125 24.42 -9.06 -2.52
N ALA A 126 25.01 -10.24 -2.65
CA ALA A 126 24.54 -11.41 -1.93
C ALA A 126 24.57 -11.16 -0.41
N GLY A 127 23.43 -11.34 0.27
CA GLY A 127 23.31 -11.00 1.69
C GLY A 127 23.10 -9.52 2.00
N GLY A 128 23.03 -8.65 0.99
CA GLY A 128 22.73 -7.23 1.12
C GLY A 128 21.28 -6.96 1.53
N VAL A 129 21.01 -5.75 2.00
CA VAL A 129 19.73 -5.35 2.60
C VAL A 129 19.06 -4.25 1.78
N PHE A 130 17.79 -4.49 1.43
CA PHE A 130 16.87 -3.45 0.99
C PHE A 130 16.05 -2.98 2.19
N ALA A 131 15.91 -1.67 2.37
CA ALA A 131 15.13 -1.08 3.45
C ALA A 131 14.31 0.10 2.92
N MET A 132 12.99 0.10 3.15
CA MET A 132 12.12 1.17 2.73
C MET A 132 11.15 1.63 3.80
N GLN A 133 10.73 2.89 3.68
CA GLN A 133 9.65 3.47 4.48
C GLN A 133 8.79 4.37 3.59
N VAL A 134 7.47 4.21 3.63
CA VAL A 134 6.49 5.09 2.97
C VAL A 134 5.40 5.58 3.92
N PRO A 135 4.86 6.80 3.74
CA PRO A 135 3.67 7.21 4.48
C PRO A 135 2.52 6.24 4.20
N GLY A 136 1.68 5.97 5.21
CA GLY A 136 0.51 5.10 5.09
C GLY A 136 -0.79 5.82 5.44
N ASN A 137 -0.81 7.16 5.48
CA ASN A 137 -1.92 7.95 6.00
C ASN A 137 -2.93 8.44 4.93
N PHE A 138 -2.95 7.83 3.76
CA PHE A 138 -3.82 8.24 2.64
C PHE A 138 -5.33 8.05 2.89
N ASP A 139 -5.68 7.19 3.85
CA ASP A 139 -7.06 7.00 4.34
C ASP A 139 -7.33 7.71 5.69
N ALA A 140 -6.36 8.48 6.20
CA ALA A 140 -6.57 9.24 7.42
C ALA A 140 -7.58 10.38 7.20
N PRO A 141 -8.28 10.86 8.26
CA PRO A 141 -9.24 11.94 8.15
C PRO A 141 -8.72 13.15 7.37
N SER A 142 -7.46 13.55 7.58
CA SER A 142 -6.83 14.64 6.85
C SER A 142 -6.89 14.48 5.33
N HIS A 143 -6.64 13.28 4.80
CA HIS A 143 -6.64 13.02 3.35
C HIS A 143 -8.06 12.79 2.82
N CYS A 144 -8.95 12.16 3.61
CA CYS A 144 -10.37 12.04 3.27
C CYS A 144 -11.02 13.42 3.13
N ILE A 145 -10.79 14.31 4.11
CA ILE A 145 -11.31 15.68 4.09
C ILE A 145 -10.78 16.44 2.88
N ILE A 146 -9.48 16.34 2.55
CA ILE A 146 -8.93 16.99 1.33
C ILE A 146 -9.69 16.55 0.08
N ARG A 147 -9.92 15.25 -0.10
CA ARG A 147 -10.65 14.71 -1.25
C ARG A 147 -12.10 15.18 -1.29
N GLU A 148 -12.78 15.16 -0.14
CA GLU A 148 -14.17 15.59 -0.04
C GLU A 148 -14.34 17.10 -0.28
N VAL A 149 -13.44 17.94 0.27
CA VAL A 149 -13.44 19.40 0.01
C VAL A 149 -13.15 19.67 -1.46
N ALA A 150 -12.19 18.95 -2.07
CA ALA A 150 -11.89 19.05 -3.50
C ALA A 150 -13.10 18.67 -4.36
N ALA A 151 -13.73 17.52 -4.09
CA ALA A 151 -14.91 17.06 -4.81
C ALA A 151 -16.12 18.01 -4.71
N GLY A 152 -16.23 18.75 -3.60
CA GLY A 152 -17.30 19.73 -3.39
C GLY A 152 -17.10 21.07 -4.10
N GLN A 153 -15.94 21.33 -4.73
CA GLN A 153 -15.70 22.58 -5.46
C GLN A 153 -16.37 22.58 -6.85
N PRO A 154 -16.61 23.76 -7.46
CA PRO A 154 -17.14 23.87 -8.82
C PRO A 154 -16.35 23.09 -9.88
N ARG A 155 -15.02 22.96 -9.71
CA ARG A 155 -14.10 22.17 -10.56
C ARG A 155 -13.73 20.82 -9.91
N GLY A 156 -14.63 20.24 -9.12
CA GLY A 156 -14.33 19.09 -8.26
C GLY A 156 -13.76 17.87 -9.00
N ASP A 157 -14.21 17.60 -10.23
CA ASP A 157 -13.68 16.52 -11.05
C ASP A 157 -12.20 16.73 -11.41
N GLU A 158 -11.80 17.97 -11.72
CA GLU A 158 -10.42 18.33 -12.05
C GLU A 158 -9.51 18.32 -10.82
N LEU A 159 -10.00 18.85 -9.69
CA LEU A 159 -9.24 18.84 -8.44
C LEU A 159 -9.06 17.41 -7.92
N THR A 160 -10.11 16.60 -7.96
CA THR A 160 -10.03 15.18 -7.61
C THR A 160 -9.14 14.43 -8.60
N ALA A 161 -9.11 14.84 -9.87
CA ALA A 161 -8.19 14.31 -10.86
C ALA A 161 -6.73 14.53 -10.48
N ALA A 162 -6.39 15.71 -9.95
CA ALA A 162 -5.04 16.06 -9.53
C ALA A 162 -4.59 15.25 -8.30
N LEU A 163 -5.54 14.70 -7.55
CA LEU A 163 -5.32 13.80 -6.42
C LEU A 163 -5.27 12.31 -6.83
N ARG A 164 -5.28 11.96 -8.13
CA ARG A 164 -5.39 10.58 -8.70
C ARG A 164 -4.23 9.62 -8.41
N HIS A 165 -3.78 9.58 -7.17
CA HIS A 165 -3.25 8.37 -6.57
C HIS A 165 -4.04 8.11 -5.30
N ALA A 166 -5.22 7.48 -5.44
CA ALA A 166 -6.00 7.03 -4.29
C ALA A 166 -5.20 6.04 -3.42
N ARG A 167 -4.24 5.33 -4.03
CA ARG A 167 -3.19 4.56 -3.36
C ARG A 167 -1.84 4.84 -4.02
N PRO A 168 -1.09 5.86 -3.56
CA PRO A 168 0.24 6.16 -4.08
C PRO A 168 1.30 5.17 -3.55
N VAL A 169 0.92 4.30 -2.61
CA VAL A 169 1.76 3.31 -1.94
C VAL A 169 1.01 1.98 -1.90
N GLY A 170 1.75 0.87 -1.95
CA GLY A 170 1.22 -0.44 -1.60
C GLY A 170 0.92 -0.55 -0.10
N ASP A 171 0.15 -1.57 0.28
CA ASP A 171 -0.04 -2.00 1.66
C ASP A 171 1.12 -2.91 2.14
N PRO A 172 1.19 -3.23 3.44
CA PRO A 172 2.25 -4.09 3.97
C PRO A 172 2.36 -5.47 3.28
N LEU A 173 1.24 -6.07 2.88
CA LEU A 173 1.26 -7.39 2.23
C LEU A 173 1.84 -7.29 0.82
N GLU A 174 1.49 -6.25 0.07
CA GLU A 174 2.06 -6.02 -1.27
C GLU A 174 3.59 -5.86 -1.21
N TYR A 175 4.13 -5.14 -0.22
CA TYR A 175 5.59 -5.06 -0.04
C TYR A 175 6.21 -6.40 0.40
N ALA A 176 5.53 -7.15 1.26
CA ALA A 176 6.00 -8.48 1.67
C ALA A 176 6.07 -9.44 0.47
N GLU A 177 5.06 -9.44 -0.40
CA GLU A 177 5.00 -10.28 -1.60
C GLU A 177 6.12 -9.94 -2.58
N VAL A 178 6.36 -8.66 -2.83
CA VAL A 178 7.46 -8.18 -3.68
C VAL A 178 8.83 -8.64 -3.15
N LEU A 179 9.03 -8.60 -1.83
CA LEU A 179 10.30 -9.01 -1.22
C LEU A 179 10.45 -10.53 -1.09
N ALA A 180 9.36 -11.27 -0.90
CA ALA A 180 9.38 -12.71 -0.58
C ALA A 180 10.13 -13.56 -1.59
N ALA A 181 10.13 -13.17 -2.87
CA ALA A 181 10.81 -13.91 -3.93
C ALA A 181 12.35 -13.95 -3.77
N ALA A 182 12.94 -12.89 -3.19
CA ALA A 182 14.40 -12.72 -3.11
C ALA A 182 14.93 -12.63 -1.67
N CYS A 183 14.05 -12.39 -0.69
CA CYS A 183 14.39 -12.07 0.69
C CYS A 183 13.73 -13.06 1.67
N PRO A 184 14.37 -14.20 2.00
CA PRO A 184 13.78 -15.23 2.87
C PRO A 184 13.59 -14.79 4.34
N GLY A 185 14.15 -13.65 4.75
CA GLY A 185 14.00 -13.07 6.08
C GLY A 185 13.50 -11.62 6.01
N LEU A 186 12.42 -11.38 5.27
CA LEU A 186 11.78 -10.07 5.22
C LEU A 186 11.10 -9.72 6.55
N ASP A 187 11.09 -8.43 6.87
CA ASP A 187 10.40 -7.83 8.02
C ASP A 187 9.60 -6.63 7.51
N VAL A 188 8.27 -6.68 7.65
CA VAL A 188 7.37 -5.63 7.18
C VAL A 188 6.42 -5.28 8.32
N TRP A 189 6.34 -3.98 8.65
CA TRP A 189 5.53 -3.50 9.76
C TRP A 189 4.94 -2.13 9.48
N GLU A 190 3.92 -1.76 10.27
CA GLU A 190 3.39 -0.41 10.30
C GLU A 190 3.59 0.20 11.69
N THR A 191 3.91 1.49 11.71
CA THR A 191 3.94 2.28 12.95
C THR A 191 3.10 3.53 12.77
N THR A 192 2.21 3.79 13.73
CA THR A 192 1.51 5.07 13.84
C THR A 192 2.22 5.95 14.85
N TYR A 193 2.85 7.01 14.37
CA TYR A 193 3.49 8.01 15.20
C TYR A 193 2.47 9.09 15.58
N LEU A 194 2.24 9.31 16.87
CA LEU A 194 1.45 10.46 17.30
C LEU A 194 2.34 11.71 17.32
N GLN A 195 2.15 12.60 16.35
CA GLN A 195 2.86 13.87 16.29
C GLN A 195 2.05 14.93 17.02
N VAL A 196 2.67 15.64 17.96
CA VAL A 196 2.03 16.80 18.58
C VAL A 196 2.40 18.03 17.78
N LEU A 197 1.45 18.52 16.98
CA LEU A 197 1.64 19.70 16.16
C LEU A 197 1.38 20.96 16.99
N ASP A 198 2.22 21.98 16.75
CA ASP A 198 2.06 23.31 17.32
C ASP A 198 1.83 23.35 18.84
N PRO A 199 2.72 22.75 19.66
CA PRO A 199 2.57 22.71 21.12
C PRO A 199 2.59 24.09 21.78
N GLN A 200 3.10 25.10 21.09
CA GLN A 200 3.17 26.49 21.56
C GLN A 200 1.95 27.33 21.14
N ALA A 201 0.96 26.74 20.47
CA ALA A 201 -0.26 27.42 20.02
C ALA A 201 -0.01 28.68 19.17
N GLN A 202 0.91 28.59 18.20
CA GLN A 202 1.28 29.70 17.32
C GLN A 202 0.53 29.67 15.98
N GLN A 203 -0.16 28.57 15.67
CA GLN A 203 -0.84 28.36 14.39
C GLN A 203 -2.35 28.20 14.62
N GLU A 204 -3.15 28.78 13.73
CA GLU A 204 -4.60 28.62 13.77
C GLU A 204 -4.98 27.16 13.47
N CYS A 205 -4.58 26.64 12.30
CA CYS A 205 -4.80 25.24 11.90
C CYS A 205 -3.46 24.51 11.63
N PRO A 206 -2.84 23.86 12.64
CA PRO A 206 -1.55 23.17 12.50
C PRO A 206 -1.57 22.02 11.49
N VAL A 207 -2.71 21.32 11.39
CA VAL A 207 -2.85 20.20 10.45
C VAL A 207 -2.88 20.70 9.02
N LEU A 208 -3.55 21.82 8.74
CA LEU A 208 -3.53 22.44 7.42
C LEU A 208 -2.11 22.82 6.99
N GLU A 209 -1.36 23.48 7.88
CA GLU A 209 0.05 23.82 7.61
C GLU A 209 0.91 22.59 7.33
N TRP A 210 0.66 21.48 8.02
CA TRP A 210 1.34 20.22 7.74
C TRP A 210 0.99 19.63 6.37
N VAL A 211 -0.30 19.57 6.01
CA VAL A 211 -0.75 18.97 4.74
C VAL A 211 -0.43 19.82 3.52
N LYS A 212 -0.22 21.14 3.69
CA LYS A 212 0.30 22.03 2.63
C LYS A 212 1.61 21.51 2.02
N GLY A 213 2.52 21.02 2.85
CA GLY A 213 3.82 20.52 2.41
C GLY A 213 3.87 19.03 2.03
N THR A 214 2.78 18.28 2.21
CA THR A 214 2.80 16.81 2.07
C THR A 214 1.70 16.23 1.17
N ALA A 215 0.58 16.93 0.98
CA ALA A 215 -0.56 16.42 0.21
C ALA A 215 -1.22 17.47 -0.70
N LEU A 216 -1.23 18.75 -0.33
CA LEU A 216 -2.01 19.77 -1.05
C LEU A 216 -1.33 20.36 -2.28
N ARG A 217 -0.03 20.14 -2.48
CA ARG A 217 0.72 20.84 -3.54
C ARG A 217 0.10 20.72 -4.95
N PRO A 218 -0.34 19.53 -5.40
CA PRO A 218 -1.02 19.41 -6.70
C PRO A 218 -2.29 20.26 -6.83
N LEU A 219 -3.00 20.49 -5.73
CA LEU A 219 -4.19 21.35 -5.71
C LEU A 219 -3.81 22.83 -5.68
N LEU A 220 -2.80 23.20 -4.88
CA LEU A 220 -2.37 24.60 -4.76
C LEU A 220 -1.77 25.15 -6.05
N ASP A 221 -1.28 24.29 -6.94
CA ASP A 221 -0.80 24.66 -8.28
C ASP A 221 -1.96 24.91 -9.27
N LEU A 222 -3.17 24.40 -8.98
CA LEU A 222 -4.37 24.54 -9.82
C LEU A 222 -5.32 25.65 -9.36
N LEU A 223 -5.32 25.94 -8.05
CA LEU A 223 -6.19 26.91 -7.41
C LEU A 223 -5.52 28.29 -7.37
N ASP A 224 -6.24 29.34 -7.77
CA ASP A 224 -5.75 30.71 -7.74
C ASP A 224 -6.63 31.65 -6.89
N GLY A 225 -6.05 32.81 -6.54
CA GLY A 225 -6.73 33.94 -5.91
C GLY A 225 -7.78 33.58 -4.84
N ALA A 226 -9.03 33.94 -5.11
CA ALA A 226 -10.15 33.75 -4.21
C ALA A 226 -10.59 32.28 -4.10
N GLU A 227 -10.44 31.48 -5.16
CA GLU A 227 -10.78 30.06 -5.17
C GLU A 227 -9.88 29.30 -4.17
N ARG A 228 -8.58 29.59 -4.21
CA ARG A 228 -7.61 29.03 -3.26
C ARG A 228 -7.91 29.42 -1.82
N ALA A 229 -8.28 30.67 -1.57
CA ALA A 229 -8.62 31.14 -0.22
C ALA A 229 -9.87 30.40 0.32
N ALA A 230 -10.95 30.36 -0.47
CA ALA A 230 -12.18 29.68 -0.05
C ALA A 230 -11.97 28.17 0.17
N PHE A 231 -11.17 27.51 -0.67
CA PHE A 231 -10.79 26.12 -0.50
C PHE A 231 -10.04 25.88 0.81
N LEU A 232 -9.03 26.73 1.10
CA LEU A 232 -8.23 26.61 2.32
C LEU A 232 -9.05 26.89 3.59
N ASP A 233 -9.99 27.83 3.55
CA ASP A 233 -10.86 28.14 4.69
C ASP A 233 -11.81 26.97 5.00
N GLN A 234 -12.46 26.40 3.98
CA GLN A 234 -13.29 25.20 4.15
C GLN A 234 -12.49 24.02 4.69
N LEU A 235 -11.27 23.84 4.18
CA LEU A 235 -10.38 22.79 4.62
C LEU A 235 -9.91 22.99 6.06
N ALA A 236 -9.57 24.22 6.45
CA ALA A 236 -9.15 24.55 7.82
C ALA A 236 -10.24 24.17 8.83
N GLN A 237 -11.49 24.59 8.58
CA GLN A 237 -12.62 24.30 9.47
C GLN A 237 -12.80 22.79 9.69
N ARG A 238 -12.81 22.02 8.60
CA ARG A 238 -13.01 20.56 8.65
C ARG A 238 -11.85 19.83 9.33
N LEU A 239 -10.62 20.32 9.12
CA LEU A 239 -9.43 19.75 9.75
C LEU A 239 -9.39 20.06 11.25
N ASP A 240 -9.79 21.26 11.68
CA ASP A 240 -9.86 21.61 13.10
C ASP A 240 -10.93 20.79 13.83
N ASP A 241 -12.07 20.52 13.19
CA ASP A 241 -13.11 19.64 13.76
C ASP A 241 -12.61 18.19 13.90
N ALA A 242 -11.85 17.69 12.93
CA ALA A 242 -11.32 16.32 12.93
C ALA A 242 -10.08 16.13 13.83
N TYR A 243 -9.31 17.20 14.07
CA TYR A 243 -8.09 17.19 14.86
C TYR A 243 -8.12 18.30 15.91
N PRO A 244 -9.02 18.19 16.91
CA PRO A 244 -9.20 19.23 17.90
C PRO A 244 -7.93 19.44 18.72
N ARG A 245 -7.52 20.70 18.85
CA ARG A 245 -6.38 21.11 19.68
C ARG A 245 -6.60 20.71 21.14
N GLN A 246 -5.54 20.18 21.74
CA GLN A 246 -5.49 19.85 23.16
C GLN A 246 -4.58 20.85 23.91
N SER A 247 -4.56 20.77 25.25
CA SER A 247 -3.71 21.62 26.09
C SER A 247 -2.21 21.50 25.79
N TYR A 248 -1.78 20.40 25.18
CA TYR A 248 -0.40 20.13 24.79
C TYR A 248 -0.12 20.34 23.29
N GLY A 249 -1.09 20.80 22.49
CA GLY A 249 -1.00 20.92 21.03
C GLY A 249 -2.02 20.06 20.30
N THR A 250 -1.90 19.96 18.98
CA THR A 250 -2.82 19.17 18.14
C THR A 250 -2.27 17.77 17.89
N PRO A 251 -2.88 16.70 18.43
CA PRO A 251 -2.45 15.33 18.19
C PRO A 251 -2.76 14.90 16.74
N PHE A 252 -1.73 14.52 16.01
CA PHE A 252 -1.80 14.12 14.61
C PHE A 252 -1.20 12.71 14.41
N PRO A 253 -2.04 11.66 14.32
CA PRO A 253 -1.58 10.31 14.03
C PRO A 253 -1.01 10.23 12.61
N PHE A 254 0.23 9.75 12.50
CA PHE A 254 0.95 9.61 11.24
C PHE A 254 1.39 8.15 11.05
N ARG A 255 0.58 7.39 10.30
CA ARG A 255 0.90 6.01 9.94
C ARG A 255 2.01 5.95 8.90
N ARG A 256 2.95 5.03 9.08
CA ARG A 256 4.04 4.72 8.16
C ARG A 256 4.15 3.20 8.00
N ILE A 257 4.42 2.78 6.77
CA ILE A 257 4.73 1.40 6.41
C ILE A 257 6.23 1.29 6.23
N PHE A 258 6.81 0.20 6.72
CA PHE A 258 8.22 -0.11 6.64
C PHE A 258 8.40 -1.51 6.10
N ALA A 259 9.45 -1.72 5.31
CA ALA A 259 9.82 -3.04 4.83
C ALA A 259 11.34 -3.16 4.77
N VAL A 260 11.88 -4.26 5.29
CA VAL A 260 13.30 -4.61 5.25
C VAL A 260 13.41 -6.02 4.67
N GLY A 261 14.25 -6.22 3.68
CA GLY A 261 14.48 -7.51 3.04
C GLY A 261 15.96 -7.77 2.86
N ARG A 262 16.45 -8.90 3.38
CA ARG A 262 17.82 -9.35 3.15
C ARG A 262 17.88 -10.32 1.97
N LYS A 263 18.62 -9.96 0.92
CA LYS A 263 18.79 -10.79 -0.27
C LYS A 263 19.46 -12.12 0.07
N ALA A 264 18.92 -13.22 -0.46
CA ALA A 264 19.50 -14.54 -0.28
C ALA A 264 20.95 -14.63 -0.79
N THR A 265 21.79 -15.34 -0.03
CA THR A 265 23.13 -15.74 -0.46
C THR A 265 23.06 -16.99 -1.34
N PRO A 266 23.77 -17.04 -2.48
CA PRO A 266 23.87 -18.27 -3.28
C PRO A 266 24.40 -19.43 -2.42
N GLY A 267 23.57 -20.46 -2.21
CA GLY A 267 23.90 -21.63 -1.37
C GLY A 267 23.26 -21.66 0.03
N GLY A 268 22.53 -20.62 0.45
CA GLY A 268 21.93 -20.50 1.79
C GLY A 268 20.59 -21.21 2.02
N LEU A 269 20.04 -21.92 1.02
CA LEU A 269 18.84 -22.74 1.20
C LEU A 269 19.21 -24.06 1.91
N SER A 270 19.61 -23.95 3.17
CA SER A 270 19.71 -25.10 4.07
C SER A 270 18.30 -25.58 4.41
N ARG A 271 17.96 -26.80 3.94
CA ARG A 271 16.78 -27.54 4.41
C ARG A 271 17.01 -27.92 5.88
N SER A 272 16.53 -27.14 6.84
CA SER A 272 16.51 -27.57 8.25
C SER A 272 15.08 -27.80 8.75
N SER A 273 14.66 -29.06 8.63
CA SER A 273 13.95 -29.86 9.65
C SER A 273 13.22 -29.09 10.77
N ALA A 274 11.90 -29.05 10.67
CA ALA A 274 11.00 -28.70 11.75
C ALA A 274 11.15 -29.68 12.94
N LYS A 275 11.61 -29.18 14.09
CA LYS A 275 11.40 -29.83 15.38
C LYS A 275 10.20 -29.17 16.05
N ARG A 276 9.18 -29.98 16.29
CA ARG A 276 8.06 -29.69 17.22
C ARG A 276 8.62 -29.64 18.64
N GLU A 277 8.35 -28.55 19.34
CA GLU A 277 8.29 -28.55 20.80
C GLU A 277 7.01 -27.84 21.26
N THR A 278 6.60 -28.24 22.46
CA THR A 278 5.24 -28.40 22.94
C THR A 278 4.64 -27.17 23.62
N ALA A 279 3.30 -27.13 23.60
CA ALA A 279 2.46 -26.07 24.15
C ALA A 279 2.52 -25.91 25.68
N SER A 280 2.36 -24.67 26.14
CA SER A 280 1.85 -24.31 27.47
C SER A 280 0.69 -23.29 27.35
N LYS A 281 -0.33 -23.45 28.19
CA LYS A 281 -1.64 -22.76 28.19
C LYS A 281 -1.66 -21.48 29.08
N PRO A 282 -2.74 -20.66 29.07
CA PRO A 282 -2.67 -19.19 29.07
C PRO A 282 -3.04 -18.51 30.40
N GLY A 283 -2.72 -17.22 30.50
CA GLY A 283 -3.25 -16.25 31.46
C GLY A 283 -3.85 -15.03 30.74
N ASP A 284 -4.94 -14.51 31.29
CA ASP A 284 -5.92 -13.56 30.74
C ASP A 284 -5.39 -12.18 30.25
N GLY A 285 -6.05 -11.61 29.22
CA GLY A 285 -6.50 -10.22 29.32
C GLY A 285 -6.06 -9.11 28.35
N CYS A 286 -5.82 -9.32 27.04
CA CYS A 286 -6.09 -8.34 25.94
C CYS A 286 -5.71 -9.01 24.60
N ARG A 287 -6.62 -9.09 23.61
CA ARG A 287 -6.45 -9.98 22.44
C ARG A 287 -5.43 -9.46 21.41
N ASP A 288 -4.26 -10.11 21.36
CA ASP A 288 -3.32 -10.11 20.22
C ASP A 288 -4.02 -10.52 18.91
N ARG A 289 -3.92 -9.69 17.86
CA ARG A 289 -4.32 -10.07 16.48
C ARG A 289 -3.24 -10.85 15.72
N ALA A 290 -2.25 -11.42 16.40
CA ALA A 290 -1.24 -12.28 15.76
C ALA A 290 -1.80 -13.65 15.32
N ASN A 291 -2.99 -14.05 15.79
CA ASN A 291 -3.69 -15.28 15.43
C ASN A 291 -5.15 -15.05 14.97
N GLY A 292 -5.46 -13.86 14.44
CA GLY A 292 -6.80 -13.48 14.02
C GLY A 292 -7.14 -13.87 12.57
N VAL A 293 -8.44 -14.09 12.28
CA VAL A 293 -8.95 -14.15 10.90
C VAL A 293 -8.64 -12.82 10.20
N GLN A 294 -7.81 -12.85 9.16
CA GLN A 294 -7.33 -11.66 8.46
C GLN A 294 -8.32 -11.13 7.42
N GLY A 295 -9.17 -12.00 6.91
CA GLY A 295 -10.13 -11.69 5.87
C GLY A 295 -10.74 -12.96 5.31
N LEU A 296 -11.61 -12.79 4.31
CA LEU A 296 -12.16 -13.90 3.54
C LEU A 296 -11.18 -14.22 2.42
N HIS A 297 -10.50 -15.36 2.46
CA HIS A 297 -9.63 -15.78 1.36
C HIS A 297 -10.47 -16.28 0.17
N HIS A 298 -11.43 -17.16 0.44
CA HIS A 298 -12.28 -17.76 -0.57
C HIS A 298 -13.63 -18.12 0.02
N VAL A 299 -14.62 -18.27 -0.86
CA VAL A 299 -15.90 -18.91 -0.54
C VAL A 299 -15.96 -20.23 -1.29
N GLN A 300 -16.36 -21.28 -0.60
CA GLN A 300 -16.70 -22.55 -1.24
C GLN A 300 -18.21 -22.67 -1.41
N VAL A 301 -18.65 -22.93 -2.64
CA VAL A 301 -20.04 -23.22 -2.99
C VAL A 301 -20.11 -24.66 -3.49
N ALA A 302 -21.05 -25.43 -2.95
CA ALA A 302 -21.21 -26.82 -3.33
C ALA A 302 -21.83 -26.94 -4.73
N CYS A 303 -21.48 -28.00 -5.44
CA CYS A 303 -22.11 -28.39 -6.69
C CYS A 303 -22.17 -29.93 -6.83
N PRO A 304 -23.07 -30.47 -7.67
CA PRO A 304 -23.10 -31.90 -7.93
C PRO A 304 -21.97 -32.32 -8.87
N ALA A 305 -21.51 -33.56 -8.76
CA ALA A 305 -20.49 -34.13 -9.64
C ALA A 305 -20.92 -34.04 -11.12
N GLY A 306 -19.98 -33.68 -12.02
CA GLY A 306 -20.23 -33.58 -13.46
C GLY A 306 -20.83 -32.25 -13.93
N SER A 307 -21.06 -31.29 -13.03
CA SER A 307 -21.61 -29.96 -13.35
C SER A 307 -20.56 -28.93 -13.79
N GLU A 308 -19.28 -29.28 -13.80
CA GLU A 308 -18.17 -28.33 -14.01
C GLU A 308 -18.26 -27.63 -15.37
N LYS A 309 -18.72 -28.34 -16.41
CA LYS A 309 -18.86 -27.75 -17.76
C LYS A 309 -19.90 -26.63 -17.77
N SER A 310 -21.07 -26.84 -17.16
CA SER A 310 -22.10 -25.80 -17.08
C SER A 310 -21.67 -24.65 -16.18
N LEU A 311 -20.99 -24.95 -15.06
CA LEU A 311 -20.50 -23.94 -14.14
C LEU A 311 -19.39 -23.07 -14.74
N ARG A 312 -18.43 -23.64 -15.49
CA ARG A 312 -17.49 -22.86 -16.32
C ARG A 312 -18.20 -22.02 -17.37
N GLY A 313 -19.28 -22.53 -17.93
CA GLY A 313 -20.14 -21.79 -18.83
C GLY A 313 -20.68 -20.52 -18.18
N PHE A 314 -21.27 -20.65 -17.00
CA PHE A 314 -21.88 -19.54 -16.29
C PHE A 314 -20.83 -18.60 -15.66
N TYR A 315 -20.02 -19.09 -14.73
CA TYR A 315 -19.06 -18.24 -14.02
C TYR A 315 -17.95 -17.70 -14.92
N GLY A 316 -17.42 -18.53 -15.83
CA GLY A 316 -16.33 -18.13 -16.72
C GLY A 316 -16.78 -17.27 -17.90
N ARG A 317 -17.84 -17.67 -18.61
CA ARG A 317 -18.26 -16.99 -19.86
C ARG A 317 -19.38 -15.98 -19.67
N VAL A 318 -20.37 -16.27 -18.82
CA VAL A 318 -21.49 -15.33 -18.59
C VAL A 318 -21.08 -14.23 -17.62
N LEU A 319 -20.45 -14.59 -16.50
CA LEU A 319 -19.99 -13.62 -15.49
C LEU A 319 -18.55 -13.12 -15.74
N GLY A 320 -17.82 -13.74 -16.67
CA GLY A 320 -16.48 -13.27 -17.07
C GLY A 320 -15.37 -13.54 -16.05
N LEU A 321 -15.57 -14.47 -15.10
CA LEU A 321 -14.56 -14.75 -14.07
C LEU A 321 -13.40 -15.60 -14.64
N PRO A 322 -12.14 -15.22 -14.43
CA PRO A 322 -10.99 -16.05 -14.82
C PRO A 322 -10.98 -17.38 -14.07
N GLU A 323 -10.91 -18.51 -14.79
CA GLU A 323 -10.72 -19.82 -14.17
C GLU A 323 -9.26 -19.99 -13.73
N ILE A 324 -9.06 -20.45 -12.49
CA ILE A 324 -7.73 -20.75 -11.95
C ILE A 324 -7.53 -22.28 -11.84
N PRO A 325 -6.32 -22.80 -12.14
CA PRO A 325 -6.06 -24.22 -12.09
C PRO A 325 -6.08 -24.72 -10.64
N LYS A 326 -6.80 -25.83 -10.41
CA LYS A 326 -6.77 -26.51 -9.10
C LYS A 326 -5.38 -27.13 -8.87
N PRO A 327 -4.87 -27.13 -7.63
CA PRO A 327 -3.69 -27.90 -7.28
C PRO A 327 -3.87 -29.38 -7.65
N PRO A 328 -2.83 -30.08 -8.17
CA PRO A 328 -2.94 -31.46 -8.63
C PRO A 328 -3.56 -32.41 -7.59
N ALA A 329 -3.26 -32.22 -6.31
CA ALA A 329 -3.80 -33.00 -5.20
C ALA A 329 -5.33 -32.87 -5.00
N LEU A 330 -5.93 -31.77 -5.48
CA LEU A 330 -7.36 -31.48 -5.35
C LEU A 330 -8.13 -31.65 -6.67
N ALA A 331 -7.43 -31.74 -7.80
CA ALA A 331 -8.05 -31.89 -9.12
C ALA A 331 -8.91 -33.16 -9.22
N VAL A 332 -8.48 -34.25 -8.58
CA VAL A 332 -9.19 -35.55 -8.55
C VAL A 332 -10.57 -35.50 -7.89
N ARG A 333 -10.89 -34.43 -7.15
CA ARG A 333 -12.15 -34.29 -6.39
C ARG A 333 -13.27 -33.60 -7.18
N GLY A 334 -13.07 -33.29 -8.47
CA GLY A 334 -14.04 -32.56 -9.30
C GLY A 334 -14.20 -31.09 -8.89
N GLY A 335 -15.02 -30.34 -9.62
CA GLY A 335 -15.24 -28.90 -9.40
C GLY A 335 -14.30 -27.97 -10.19
N CYS A 336 -14.51 -26.66 -10.06
CA CYS A 336 -13.74 -25.61 -10.74
C CYS A 336 -13.60 -24.36 -9.86
N TRP A 337 -12.50 -23.63 -10.03
CA TRP A 337 -12.14 -22.48 -9.19
C TRP A 337 -12.02 -21.23 -10.06
N PHE A 338 -12.45 -20.09 -9.54
CA PHE A 338 -12.41 -18.80 -10.23
C PHE A 338 -11.77 -17.73 -9.36
N GLU A 339 -11.10 -16.80 -10.01
CA GLU A 339 -10.61 -15.56 -9.41
C GLU A 339 -11.74 -14.52 -9.33
N VAL A 340 -11.85 -13.84 -8.19
CA VAL A 340 -12.86 -12.83 -7.90
C VAL A 340 -12.20 -11.66 -7.16
N GLY A 341 -11.64 -10.71 -7.90
CA GLY A 341 -10.80 -9.65 -7.32
C GLY A 341 -9.61 -10.25 -6.58
N ALA A 342 -9.40 -9.85 -5.33
CA ALA A 342 -8.35 -10.43 -4.47
C ALA A 342 -8.79 -11.73 -3.74
N GLN A 343 -9.98 -12.26 -4.02
CA GLN A 343 -10.52 -13.49 -3.42
C GLN A 343 -10.74 -14.56 -4.47
N GLN A 344 -11.12 -15.76 -4.03
CA GLN A 344 -11.44 -16.88 -4.92
C GLN A 344 -12.84 -17.43 -4.66
N LEU A 345 -13.49 -17.91 -5.72
CA LEU A 345 -14.71 -18.69 -5.65
C LEU A 345 -14.40 -20.13 -6.01
N HIS A 346 -14.59 -21.04 -5.06
CA HIS A 346 -14.34 -22.47 -5.25
C HIS A 346 -15.68 -23.20 -5.40
N LEU A 347 -15.92 -23.80 -6.56
CA LEU A 347 -17.05 -24.68 -6.77
C LEU A 347 -16.60 -26.12 -6.49
N GLY A 348 -17.06 -26.67 -5.38
CA GLY A 348 -16.63 -27.97 -4.86
C GLY A 348 -17.71 -29.03 -5.02
N VAL A 349 -17.34 -30.22 -5.50
CA VAL A 349 -18.28 -31.34 -5.61
C VAL A 349 -18.69 -31.83 -4.23
N GLU A 350 -19.99 -31.98 -4.01
CA GLU A 350 -20.59 -32.51 -2.78
C GLU A 350 -21.53 -33.69 -3.10
N GLU A 351 -21.40 -34.78 -2.34
CA GLU A 351 -22.31 -35.92 -2.41
C GLU A 351 -23.63 -35.57 -1.69
N GLY A 352 -24.77 -35.88 -2.32
CA GLY A 352 -26.07 -35.48 -1.78
C GLY A 352 -26.38 -33.98 -1.93
N PHE A 353 -25.74 -33.32 -2.90
CA PHE A 353 -25.90 -31.89 -3.18
C PHE A 353 -27.37 -31.42 -3.19
N ALA A 354 -27.62 -30.32 -2.46
CA ALA A 354 -28.84 -29.54 -2.53
C ALA A 354 -28.51 -28.06 -2.72
N PRO A 355 -29.18 -27.35 -3.65
CA PRO A 355 -28.84 -25.96 -3.96
C PRO A 355 -29.07 -25.00 -2.78
N ALA A 356 -28.09 -24.14 -2.53
CA ALA A 356 -28.20 -23.11 -1.51
C ALA A 356 -29.10 -21.95 -1.99
N LYS A 357 -30.36 -21.94 -1.53
CA LYS A 357 -31.36 -20.91 -1.92
C LYS A 357 -31.26 -19.60 -1.12
N LYS A 358 -30.56 -19.63 0.02
CA LYS A 358 -30.37 -18.46 0.91
C LYS A 358 -28.91 -18.06 1.06
N ALA A 359 -28.00 -19.00 1.35
CA ALA A 359 -26.57 -18.69 1.40
C ALA A 359 -26.05 -18.46 -0.02
N HIS A 360 -25.32 -17.37 -0.24
CA HIS A 360 -24.80 -17.01 -1.55
C HIS A 360 -23.58 -16.09 -1.42
N PRO A 361 -22.65 -16.14 -2.39
CA PRO A 361 -21.69 -15.06 -2.57
C PRO A 361 -22.38 -13.83 -3.18
N CYS A 362 -21.93 -12.65 -2.79
CA CYS A 362 -22.23 -11.39 -3.47
C CYS A 362 -20.98 -10.94 -4.23
N LEU A 363 -21.10 -10.83 -5.54
CA LEU A 363 -20.00 -10.48 -6.44
C LEU A 363 -20.15 -9.02 -6.87
N LEU A 364 -19.09 -8.23 -6.69
CA LEU A 364 -19.03 -6.86 -7.19
C LEU A 364 -18.70 -6.87 -8.68
N VAL A 365 -19.43 -6.06 -9.45
CA VAL A 365 -19.28 -5.95 -10.90
C VAL A 365 -19.22 -4.49 -11.32
N ALA A 366 -18.42 -4.20 -12.34
CA ALA A 366 -18.21 -2.83 -12.84
C ALA A 366 -19.46 -2.25 -13.52
N ASP A 367 -20.31 -3.10 -14.10
CA ASP A 367 -21.59 -2.71 -14.69
C ASP A 367 -22.60 -3.82 -14.42
N VAL A 368 -23.46 -3.61 -13.42
CA VAL A 368 -24.45 -4.62 -13.00
C VAL A 368 -25.57 -4.81 -14.02
N ASP A 369 -25.86 -3.81 -14.85
CA ASP A 369 -26.88 -3.90 -15.89
C ASP A 369 -26.38 -4.73 -17.09
N ALA A 370 -25.12 -4.55 -17.48
CA ALA A 370 -24.49 -5.38 -18.50
C ALA A 370 -24.45 -6.85 -18.08
N VAL A 371 -24.12 -7.13 -16.81
CA VAL A 371 -24.11 -8.50 -16.27
C VAL A 371 -25.53 -9.07 -16.20
N ALA A 372 -26.54 -8.28 -15.81
CA ALA A 372 -27.94 -8.70 -15.85
C ALA A 372 -28.39 -9.07 -17.27
N ALA A 373 -27.98 -8.30 -18.29
CA ALA A 373 -28.28 -8.60 -19.68
C ALA A 373 -27.60 -9.91 -20.14
N ALA A 374 -26.33 -10.12 -19.76
CA ALA A 374 -25.60 -11.36 -20.08
C ALA A 374 -26.24 -12.59 -19.43
N VAL A 375 -26.65 -12.49 -18.16
CA VAL A 375 -27.37 -13.56 -17.45
C VAL A 375 -28.70 -13.87 -18.13
N SER A 376 -29.49 -12.84 -18.50
CA SER A 376 -30.76 -13.01 -19.19
C SER A 376 -30.59 -13.65 -20.57
N ALA A 377 -29.58 -13.23 -21.33
CA ALA A 377 -29.24 -13.80 -22.63
C ALA A 377 -28.83 -15.28 -22.55
N ALA A 378 -28.21 -15.68 -21.43
CA ALA A 378 -27.90 -17.08 -21.14
C ALA A 378 -29.10 -17.89 -20.61
N GLY A 379 -30.29 -17.28 -20.49
CA GLY A 379 -31.51 -17.92 -20.00
C GLY A 379 -31.66 -17.93 -18.47
N GLY A 380 -30.80 -17.21 -17.75
CA GLY A 380 -30.87 -17.07 -16.29
C GLY A 380 -31.91 -16.03 -15.85
N ALA A 381 -32.50 -16.24 -14.67
CA ALA A 381 -33.44 -15.28 -14.09
C ALA A 381 -32.70 -14.12 -13.42
N VAL A 382 -33.11 -12.88 -13.70
CA VAL A 382 -32.63 -11.67 -13.03
C VAL A 382 -33.72 -11.17 -12.09
N ARG A 383 -33.42 -11.10 -10.80
CA ARG A 383 -34.35 -10.64 -9.75
C ARG A 383 -33.75 -9.42 -9.05
N TRP A 384 -34.12 -8.22 -9.51
CA TRP A 384 -33.66 -6.96 -8.92
C TRP A 384 -34.13 -6.82 -7.46
N ASP A 385 -33.28 -6.21 -6.63
CA ASP A 385 -33.56 -6.01 -5.20
C ASP A 385 -33.21 -4.59 -4.76
N ASP A 386 -34.24 -3.76 -4.63
CA ASP A 386 -34.18 -2.35 -4.24
C ASP A 386 -34.37 -2.14 -2.72
N SER A 387 -34.26 -3.19 -1.91
CA SER A 387 -34.45 -3.10 -0.45
C SER A 387 -33.37 -2.29 0.28
N ILE A 388 -32.25 -1.99 -0.38
CA ILE A 388 -31.15 -1.19 0.17
C ILE A 388 -31.00 0.07 -0.68
N GLU A 389 -31.30 1.22 -0.08
CA GLU A 389 -31.20 2.52 -0.74
C GLU A 389 -29.75 2.79 -1.21
N GLY A 390 -29.61 3.31 -2.43
CA GLY A 390 -28.31 3.62 -3.04
C GLY A 390 -27.50 2.41 -3.50
N VAL A 391 -28.01 1.18 -3.36
CA VAL A 391 -27.31 -0.04 -3.80
C VAL A 391 -28.01 -0.66 -5.00
N ARG A 392 -27.32 -0.70 -6.15
CA ARG A 392 -27.81 -1.35 -7.35
C ARG A 392 -27.36 -2.81 -7.39
N ARG A 393 -28.32 -3.75 -7.34
CA ARG A 393 -28.04 -5.19 -7.26
C ARG A 393 -29.19 -6.07 -7.74
N PHE A 394 -28.86 -7.31 -8.13
CA PHE A 394 -29.87 -8.35 -8.39
C PHE A 394 -29.39 -9.72 -7.91
N HIS A 395 -30.34 -10.64 -7.78
CA HIS A 395 -30.08 -12.05 -7.53
C HIS A 395 -30.40 -12.91 -8.76
N THR A 396 -29.59 -13.92 -8.99
CA THR A 396 -29.81 -14.98 -9.97
C THR A 396 -29.52 -16.35 -9.36
N ASP A 397 -29.71 -17.41 -10.13
CA ASP A 397 -29.32 -18.77 -9.76
C ASP A 397 -28.24 -19.25 -10.75
N ASP A 398 -27.21 -19.91 -10.23
CA ASP A 398 -26.27 -20.64 -11.08
C ASP A 398 -26.95 -21.84 -11.77
N PRO A 399 -26.28 -22.52 -12.73
CA PRO A 399 -26.86 -23.66 -13.45
C PRO A 399 -27.26 -24.85 -12.58
N VAL A 400 -26.80 -24.93 -11.34
CA VAL A 400 -27.16 -26.00 -10.40
C VAL A 400 -28.13 -25.52 -9.32
N GLY A 401 -28.59 -24.27 -9.42
CA GLY A 401 -29.63 -23.68 -8.60
C GLY A 401 -29.13 -22.96 -7.35
N ASN A 402 -27.83 -22.78 -7.14
CA ASN A 402 -27.33 -21.96 -6.03
C ASN A 402 -27.63 -20.48 -6.31
N ARG A 403 -28.08 -19.75 -5.28
CA ARG A 403 -28.29 -18.31 -5.40
C ARG A 403 -26.94 -17.60 -5.55
N VAL A 404 -26.91 -16.56 -6.37
CA VAL A 404 -25.78 -15.63 -6.54
C VAL A 404 -26.32 -14.21 -6.48
N GLU A 405 -25.64 -13.30 -5.77
CA GLU A 405 -25.94 -11.86 -5.79
C GLU A 405 -24.88 -11.14 -6.61
N LEU A 406 -25.33 -10.20 -7.44
CA LEU A 406 -24.48 -9.32 -8.24
C LEU A 406 -24.78 -7.88 -7.83
N ARG A 407 -23.74 -7.13 -7.49
CA ARG A 407 -23.87 -5.74 -7.01
C ARG A 407 -22.91 -4.82 -7.78
N GLN A 408 -23.37 -3.62 -8.08
CA GLN A 408 -22.55 -2.55 -8.64
C GLN A 408 -21.41 -2.18 -7.68
N ALA A 409 -20.17 -2.19 -8.19
CA ALA A 409 -18.97 -1.79 -7.47
C ALA A 409 -19.02 -0.32 -7.00
#